data_AF-A0A125WA24-F1
#
_entry.id   AF-A0A125WA24-F1
#
_cell.length_a   1.000
_cell.length_b   1.000
_cell.length_c   1.000
_cell.angle_alpha   90.00
_cell.angle_beta   90.00
_cell.angle_gamma   90.00
#
_symmetry.space_group_name_H-M   'P 1'
#
loop_
_entity.id
_entity.type
_entity.pdbx_description
1 polymer ?
#
loop_
_entity_poly.entity_id
_entity_poly.type
_entity_poly.pdbx_seq_one_letter_code
_entity_poly.pdbx_strand_id
1 'polypeptide(L)'
;MELTRIYRGMENGAEAIEENFDSLEKLLNKLSETNILNVGKKVWSGAWYMGENQSINPSLPLDQCLSGWLFLYQPYNTSTSLGDNWDLNYVFVPKTHIVEFGGRAVVHHLETLNGAKYNKYIYISNTQILGHKNNNTASKTFVLTRVYAI
;
A
#
# COMPACT_ATOMS: atom_id res chain seq x y z
N MET A 1 7.98 -17.34 21.49
CA MET A 1 9.38 -17.07 21.86
C MET A 1 9.34 -16.64 23.30
N GLU A 2 10.00 -17.37 24.18
CA GLU A 2 10.12 -17.00 25.58
C GLU A 2 11.53 -16.45 25.81
N LEU A 3 11.61 -15.31 26.51
CA LEU A 3 12.87 -14.72 26.91
C LEU A 3 13.17 -15.14 28.35
N THR A 4 14.43 -15.43 28.63
CA THR A 4 14.90 -15.76 29.97
C THR A 4 14.92 -14.51 30.83
N ARG A 5 14.30 -14.57 32.02
CA ARG A 5 14.31 -13.46 32.97
C ARG A 5 15.71 -13.28 33.56
N ILE A 6 16.26 -12.07 33.44
CA ILE A 6 17.55 -11.70 34.03
C ILE A 6 17.34 -11.13 35.44
N TYR A 7 18.15 -11.59 36.40
CA TYR A 7 18.12 -11.13 37.79
C TYR A 7 19.51 -11.15 38.44
N ARG A 8 19.66 -10.40 39.53
CA ARG A 8 20.93 -10.26 40.24
C ARG A 8 21.34 -11.59 40.90
N GLY A 9 22.59 -11.99 40.73
CA GLY A 9 23.13 -13.25 41.30
C GLY A 9 22.79 -14.49 40.49
N MET A 10 22.33 -14.33 39.25
CA MET A 10 22.12 -15.43 38.31
C MET A 10 23.45 -16.08 37.93
N GLU A 11 23.49 -17.41 37.92
CA GLU A 11 24.70 -18.21 37.64
C GLU A 11 25.18 -18.02 36.20
N ASN A 12 24.28 -18.08 35.22
CA ASN A 12 24.57 -17.96 33.78
C ASN A 12 23.98 -16.67 33.19
N GLY A 13 24.22 -15.55 33.87
CA GLY A 13 23.59 -14.27 33.52
C GLY A 13 24.03 -13.72 32.16
N ALA A 14 25.28 -13.95 31.75
CA ALA A 14 25.81 -13.46 30.48
C ALA A 14 25.25 -14.27 29.30
N GLU A 15 25.25 -15.60 29.40
CA GLU A 15 24.72 -16.52 28.41
C GLU A 15 23.23 -16.27 28.17
N ALA A 16 22.46 -16.09 29.25
CA ALA A 16 21.03 -15.78 29.14
C ALA A 16 20.75 -14.43 28.43
N ILE A 17 21.67 -13.46 28.54
CA ILE A 17 21.56 -12.19 27.80
C ILE A 17 21.83 -12.41 26.31
N GLU A 18 22.90 -13.14 25.97
CA GLU A 18 23.24 -13.47 24.58
C GLU A 18 22.12 -14.24 23.88
N GLU A 19 21.60 -15.30 24.52
CA GLU A 19 20.49 -16.10 23.99
C GLU A 19 19.21 -15.26 23.77
N ASN A 20 18.93 -14.32 24.67
CA ASN A 20 17.80 -13.41 24.53
C ASN A 20 17.99 -12.47 23.33
N PHE A 21 19.20 -11.92 23.12
CA PHE A 21 19.48 -11.07 21.97
C PHE A 21 19.36 -11.84 20.64
N ASP A 22 19.91 -13.04 20.55
CA ASP A 22 19.76 -13.91 19.39
C ASP A 22 18.30 -14.22 19.07
N SER A 23 17.50 -14.46 20.12
CA SER A 23 16.06 -14.72 19.97
C SER A 23 15.33 -13.50 19.42
N LEU A 24 15.64 -12.31 19.93
CA LEU A 24 15.07 -11.04 19.45
C LEU A 24 15.46 -10.76 18.00
N GLU A 25 16.71 -11.00 17.60
CA GLU A 25 17.17 -10.83 16.22
C GLU A 25 16.42 -11.79 15.27
N LYS A 26 16.29 -13.07 15.66
CA LYS A 26 15.50 -14.05 14.90
C LYS A 26 14.05 -13.62 14.75
N LEU A 27 13.44 -13.02 15.78
CA LEU A 27 12.09 -12.49 15.68
C LEU A 27 12.01 -11.32 14.69
N LEU A 28 12.95 -10.38 14.77
CA LEU A 28 13.00 -9.23 13.87
C LEU A 28 13.16 -9.65 12.40
N ASN A 29 14.00 -10.65 12.15
CA ASN A 29 14.19 -11.20 10.80
C ASN A 29 12.90 -11.85 10.28
N LYS A 30 12.20 -12.65 11.09
CA LYS A 30 10.90 -13.23 10.71
C LYS A 30 9.83 -12.18 10.41
N LEU A 31 9.77 -11.10 11.21
CA LEU A 31 8.86 -9.99 10.94
C LEU A 31 9.21 -9.28 9.63
N SER A 32 10.50 -9.15 9.32
CA SER A 32 10.95 -8.56 8.06
C SER A 32 10.62 -9.44 6.85
N GLU A 33 10.83 -10.76 6.96
CA GLU A 33 10.48 -11.74 5.92
C GLU A 33 8.97 -11.80 5.62
N THR A 34 8.14 -11.58 6.64
CA THR A 34 6.68 -11.55 6.49
C THR A 34 6.15 -10.21 5.96
N ASN A 35 7.02 -9.22 5.69
CA ASN A 35 6.65 -7.88 5.23
C ASN A 35 5.70 -7.11 6.17
N ILE A 36 5.53 -7.54 7.42
CA ILE A 36 4.61 -6.90 8.37
C ILE A 36 5.04 -5.47 8.71
N LEU A 37 6.35 -5.20 8.66
CA LEU A 37 6.92 -3.88 8.90
C LEU A 37 6.53 -2.85 7.83
N ASN A 38 6.03 -3.30 6.68
CA ASN A 38 5.60 -2.43 5.59
C ASN A 38 4.10 -2.08 5.65
N VAL A 39 3.32 -2.72 6.53
CA VAL A 39 1.88 -2.47 6.63
C VAL A 39 1.60 -1.03 7.06
N GLY A 40 0.71 -0.35 6.32
CA GLY A 40 0.37 1.06 6.51
C GLY A 40 1.40 2.04 5.93
N LYS A 41 2.53 1.57 5.39
CA LYS A 41 3.53 2.45 4.77
C LYS A 41 2.96 3.09 3.53
N LYS A 42 3.01 4.43 3.45
CA LYS A 42 2.68 5.16 2.22
C LYS A 42 3.78 4.97 1.20
N VAL A 43 3.49 4.26 0.11
CA VAL A 43 4.45 3.91 -0.94
C VAL A 43 4.40 4.85 -2.13
N TRP A 44 3.33 5.65 -2.24
CA TRP A 44 3.23 6.74 -3.19
C TRP A 44 2.27 7.83 -2.71
N SER A 45 2.49 9.07 -3.17
CA SER A 45 1.52 10.16 -3.03
C SER A 45 1.56 11.14 -4.20
N GLY A 46 0.41 11.72 -4.52
CA GLY A 46 0.26 12.72 -5.59
C GLY A 46 -1.19 13.18 -5.73
N ALA A 47 -1.57 13.63 -6.92
CA ALA A 47 -2.95 13.97 -7.27
C ALA A 47 -3.17 13.72 -8.76
N TRP A 48 -3.29 12.44 -9.13
CA TRP A 48 -3.35 12.02 -10.53
C TRP A 48 -4.68 11.40 -10.90
N TYR A 49 -5.23 11.81 -12.05
CA TYR A 49 -6.41 11.16 -12.61
C TYR A 49 -6.13 9.71 -13.03
N MET A 50 -4.86 9.35 -13.18
CA MET A 50 -4.38 8.15 -13.83
C MET A 50 -4.78 8.13 -15.31
N GLY A 51 -4.51 9.22 -16.01
CA GLY A 51 -4.66 9.32 -17.47
C GLY A 51 -3.64 8.47 -18.25
N GLU A 52 -3.81 8.33 -19.56
CA GLU A 52 -2.98 7.44 -20.41
C GLU A 52 -1.46 7.69 -20.34
N ASN A 53 -1.04 8.93 -20.07
CA ASN A 53 0.38 9.32 -19.98
C ASN A 53 0.88 9.38 -18.52
N GLN A 54 0.13 8.84 -17.56
CA GLN A 54 0.48 8.85 -16.14
C GLN A 54 0.89 7.45 -15.69
N SER A 55 2.08 7.35 -15.10
CA SER A 55 2.70 6.12 -14.60
C SER A 55 3.28 6.32 -13.21
N ILE A 56 2.81 5.53 -12.25
CA ILE A 56 3.31 5.55 -10.87
C ILE A 56 4.21 4.34 -10.67
N ASN A 57 5.37 4.56 -10.05
CA ASN A 57 6.25 3.51 -9.52
C ASN A 57 6.21 3.60 -7.99
N PRO A 58 5.42 2.76 -7.30
CA PRO A 58 5.41 2.74 -5.84
C PRO A 58 6.80 2.41 -5.28
N SER A 59 7.16 3.00 -4.13
CA SER A 59 8.46 2.76 -3.50
C SER A 59 8.62 1.37 -2.87
N LEU A 60 7.53 0.60 -2.79
CA LEU A 60 7.54 -0.82 -2.41
C LEU A 60 6.73 -1.61 -3.44
N PRO A 61 7.35 -2.61 -4.09
CA PRO A 61 6.64 -3.54 -4.98
C PRO A 61 5.48 -4.28 -4.29
N LEU A 62 4.48 -4.69 -5.06
CA LEU A 62 3.28 -5.33 -4.56
C LEU A 62 3.57 -6.70 -3.93
N ASP A 63 4.54 -7.47 -4.47
CA ASP A 63 4.97 -8.75 -3.90
C ASP A 63 5.68 -8.63 -2.55
N GLN A 64 6.29 -7.48 -2.27
CA GLN A 64 6.90 -7.10 -0.99
C GLN A 64 5.91 -6.50 0.00
N CYS A 65 4.64 -6.40 -0.36
CA CYS A 65 3.57 -6.12 0.60
C CYS A 65 3.14 -7.43 1.29
N LEU A 66 2.61 -7.30 2.51
CA LEU A 66 2.05 -8.45 3.23
C LEU A 66 0.86 -9.02 2.44
N SER A 67 -0.09 -8.15 2.08
CA SER A 67 -1.35 -8.48 1.41
C SER A 67 -1.51 -7.77 0.06
N GLY A 68 -1.02 -6.54 -0.08
CA GLY A 68 -1.09 -5.80 -1.34
C GLY A 68 -1.05 -4.28 -1.17
N TRP A 69 -1.73 -3.56 -2.06
CA TRP A 69 -1.81 -2.10 -2.04
C TRP A 69 -3.22 -1.63 -1.70
N LEU A 70 -3.33 -0.61 -0.84
CA LEU A 70 -4.55 0.14 -0.60
C LEU A 70 -4.46 1.49 -1.30
N PHE A 71 -5.33 1.71 -2.27
CA PHE A 71 -5.43 2.96 -3.02
C PHE A 71 -6.40 3.89 -2.31
N LEU A 72 -6.06 5.17 -2.23
CA LEU A 72 -6.96 6.22 -1.79
C LEU A 72 -7.24 7.20 -2.93
N TYR A 73 -8.50 7.28 -3.32
CA TYR A 73 -9.01 8.27 -4.24
C TYR A 73 -9.75 9.38 -3.49
N GLN A 74 -9.56 10.60 -3.96
CA GLN A 74 -10.18 11.80 -3.41
C GLN A 74 -10.74 12.68 -4.53
N PRO A 75 -11.81 13.45 -4.27
CA PRO A 75 -12.30 14.45 -5.21
C PRO A 75 -11.19 15.41 -5.59
N TYR A 76 -11.08 15.77 -6.87
CA TYR A 76 -10.06 16.70 -7.34
C TYR A 76 -10.52 18.15 -7.20
N ASN A 77 -9.72 18.94 -6.50
CA ASN A 77 -9.91 20.37 -6.38
C ASN A 77 -9.12 21.10 -7.47
N THR A 78 -9.82 21.64 -8.46
CA THR A 78 -9.20 22.34 -9.59
C THR A 78 -8.49 23.63 -9.18
N SER A 79 -8.87 24.24 -8.05
CA SER A 79 -8.29 25.49 -7.58
C SER A 79 -6.93 25.27 -6.89
N THR A 80 -6.78 24.15 -6.18
CA THR A 80 -5.54 23.82 -5.45
C THR A 80 -4.69 22.78 -6.19
N SER A 81 -5.24 22.13 -7.21
CA SER A 81 -4.63 20.98 -7.90
C SER A 81 -4.33 19.79 -6.99
N LEU A 82 -5.09 19.63 -5.91
CA LEU A 82 -4.94 18.57 -4.90
C LEU A 82 -6.25 17.77 -4.74
N GLY A 83 -6.19 16.67 -3.98
CA GLY A 83 -7.39 15.96 -3.55
C GLY A 83 -8.01 16.59 -2.31
N ASP A 84 -9.33 16.77 -2.31
CA ASP A 84 -10.09 17.22 -1.15
C ASP A 84 -10.31 16.11 -0.12
N ASN A 85 -10.67 16.48 1.12
CA ASN A 85 -10.82 15.57 2.26
C ASN A 85 -12.25 15.03 2.49
N TRP A 86 -13.11 15.08 1.47
CA TRP A 86 -14.47 14.54 1.48
C TRP A 86 -14.62 13.40 0.44
N ASP A 87 -15.67 12.59 0.53
CA ASP A 87 -15.94 11.44 -0.35
C ASP A 87 -14.72 10.52 -0.57
N LEU A 88 -13.99 10.19 0.50
CA LEU A 88 -12.78 9.36 0.42
C LEU A 88 -13.13 7.93 -0.02
N ASN A 89 -12.52 7.46 -1.10
CA ASN A 89 -12.74 6.12 -1.62
C ASN A 89 -11.47 5.28 -1.49
N TYR A 90 -11.54 4.20 -0.72
CA TYR A 90 -10.45 3.24 -0.54
C TYR A 90 -10.68 1.99 -1.38
N VAL A 91 -9.67 1.56 -2.13
CA VAL A 91 -9.76 0.36 -2.98
C VAL A 91 -8.56 -0.54 -2.75
N PHE A 92 -8.83 -1.79 -2.38
CA PHE A 92 -7.80 -2.80 -2.16
C PHE A 92 -7.41 -3.49 -3.47
N VAL A 93 -6.11 -3.64 -3.68
CA VAL A 93 -5.52 -4.43 -4.76
C VAL A 93 -4.70 -5.56 -4.13
N PRO A 94 -5.13 -6.82 -4.24
CA PRO A 94 -4.42 -7.94 -3.65
C PRO A 94 -3.15 -8.27 -4.43
N LYS A 95 -2.09 -8.67 -3.72
CA LYS A 95 -0.85 -9.16 -4.35
C LYS A 95 -1.04 -10.42 -5.20
N THR A 96 -2.12 -11.18 -5.00
CA THR A 96 -2.46 -12.31 -5.88
C THR A 96 -2.79 -11.84 -7.31
N HIS A 97 -3.23 -10.59 -7.49
CA HIS A 97 -3.50 -10.02 -8.81
C HIS A 97 -2.29 -10.10 -9.74
N ILE A 98 -1.08 -9.84 -9.25
CA ILE A 98 0.12 -9.88 -10.11
C ILE A 98 0.55 -11.31 -10.46
N VAL A 99 0.19 -12.29 -9.64
CA VAL A 99 0.49 -13.71 -9.89
C VAL A 99 -0.40 -14.25 -11.00
N GLU A 100 -1.68 -13.90 -10.97
CA GLU A 100 -2.69 -14.45 -11.90
C GLU A 100 -2.92 -13.56 -13.13
N PHE A 101 -2.86 -12.23 -12.95
CA PHE A 101 -3.32 -11.23 -13.91
C PHE A 101 -2.37 -10.03 -14.03
N GLY A 102 -1.07 -10.22 -13.78
CA GLY A 102 -0.07 -9.15 -13.84
C GLY A 102 -0.11 -8.34 -15.14
N GLY A 103 -0.10 -7.01 -15.01
CA GLY A 103 -0.17 -6.07 -16.12
C GLY A 103 -1.57 -5.88 -16.72
N ARG A 104 -2.59 -6.59 -16.22
CA ARG A 104 -3.98 -6.40 -16.66
C ARG A 104 -4.62 -5.22 -15.94
N ALA A 105 -5.61 -4.65 -16.62
CA ALA A 105 -6.39 -3.56 -16.07
C ALA A 105 -7.41 -4.07 -15.04
N VAL A 106 -7.62 -3.25 -14.03
CA VAL A 106 -8.67 -3.39 -13.02
C VAL A 106 -9.57 -2.17 -13.07
N VAL A 107 -10.85 -2.39 -12.78
CA VAL A 107 -11.84 -1.33 -12.62
C VAL A 107 -11.99 -1.05 -11.14
N HIS A 108 -11.68 0.17 -10.72
CA HIS A 108 -11.97 0.64 -9.37
C HIS A 108 -13.27 1.44 -9.40
N HIS A 109 -14.29 0.97 -8.71
CA HIS A 109 -15.57 1.67 -8.54
C HIS A 109 -15.44 2.70 -7.42
N LEU A 110 -15.81 3.93 -7.73
CA LEU A 110 -15.77 5.07 -6.81
C LEU A 110 -17.15 5.71 -6.73
N GLU A 111 -17.49 6.27 -5.59
CA GLU A 111 -18.77 6.93 -5.39
C GLU A 111 -18.68 8.19 -4.55
N THR A 112 -19.65 9.08 -4.72
CA THR A 112 -19.87 10.21 -3.79
C THR A 112 -20.91 9.83 -2.75
N LEU A 113 -20.98 10.58 -1.64
CA LEU A 113 -22.02 10.40 -0.61
C LEU A 113 -23.45 10.34 -1.19
N ASN A 114 -23.71 11.11 -2.25
CA ASN A 114 -25.03 11.19 -2.90
C ASN A 114 -25.27 10.11 -3.97
N GLY A 115 -24.35 9.15 -4.11
CA GLY A 115 -24.51 7.97 -4.98
C GLY A 115 -24.13 8.18 -6.45
N ALA A 116 -23.46 9.28 -6.80
CA ALA A 116 -22.88 9.42 -8.14
C ALA A 116 -21.69 8.46 -8.30
N LYS A 117 -21.66 7.70 -9.39
CA LYS A 117 -20.70 6.60 -9.59
C LYS A 117 -19.66 6.96 -10.63
N TYR A 118 -18.41 6.60 -10.36
CA TYR A 118 -17.26 6.80 -11.24
C TYR A 118 -16.42 5.53 -11.29
N ASN A 119 -15.68 5.33 -12.39
CA ASN A 119 -14.85 4.14 -12.57
C ASN A 119 -13.43 4.53 -12.96
N LYS A 120 -12.41 4.08 -12.24
CA LYS A 120 -11.02 4.18 -12.70
C LYS A 120 -10.60 2.90 -13.38
N TYR A 121 -10.06 3.02 -14.60
CA TYR A 121 -9.50 1.91 -15.34
C TYR A 121 -7.97 2.00 -15.30
N ILE A 122 -7.30 1.07 -14.62
CA ILE A 122 -5.87 1.19 -14.30
C ILE A 122 -5.19 -0.16 -14.50
N TYR A 123 -4.03 -0.17 -15.14
CA TYR A 123 -3.21 -1.38 -15.27
C TYR A 123 -2.25 -1.49 -14.09
N ILE A 124 -2.16 -2.69 -13.53
CA ILE A 124 -1.35 -2.94 -12.32
C ILE A 124 -0.36 -4.06 -12.60
N SER A 125 0.91 -3.78 -12.38
CA SER A 125 2.00 -4.77 -12.33
C SER A 125 2.63 -4.76 -10.93
N ASN A 126 3.65 -5.61 -10.72
CA ASN A 126 4.34 -5.69 -9.43
C ASN A 126 4.95 -4.35 -8.98
N THR A 127 5.45 -3.56 -9.93
CA THR A 127 6.23 -2.35 -9.64
C THR A 127 5.61 -1.08 -10.19
N GLN A 128 4.49 -1.18 -10.91
CA GLN A 128 3.97 -0.07 -11.68
C GLN A 128 2.44 -0.04 -11.70
N ILE A 129 1.92 1.18 -11.72
CA ILE A 129 0.50 1.48 -11.88
C ILE A 129 0.38 2.43 -13.07
N LEU A 130 -0.28 1.99 -14.14
CA LEU A 130 -0.45 2.76 -15.37
C LEU A 130 -1.89 3.24 -15.54
N GLY A 131 -2.03 4.49 -15.97
CA GLY A 131 -3.31 5.07 -16.26
C GLY A 131 -3.92 4.65 -17.59
N HIS A 132 -5.12 5.14 -17.85
CA HIS A 132 -5.87 4.89 -19.07
C HIS A 132 -6.57 6.17 -19.55
N LYS A 133 -6.73 6.32 -20.87
CA LYS A 133 -7.25 7.54 -21.50
C LYS A 133 -8.63 7.96 -21.00
N ASN A 134 -9.50 6.99 -20.71
CA ASN A 134 -10.86 7.26 -20.23
C ASN A 134 -10.89 7.92 -18.84
N ASN A 135 -9.81 7.80 -18.06
CA ASN A 135 -9.74 8.47 -16.77
C ASN A 135 -9.58 9.99 -16.93
N ASN A 136 -9.19 10.48 -18.11
CA ASN A 136 -9.18 11.90 -18.49
C ASN A 136 -10.53 12.37 -19.08
N THR A 137 -11.60 11.58 -19.02
CA THR A 137 -12.91 12.02 -19.52
C THR A 137 -14.01 11.67 -18.52
N ALA A 138 -14.36 10.40 -18.40
CA ALA A 138 -15.52 9.94 -17.63
C ALA A 138 -15.32 9.99 -16.11
N SER A 139 -14.07 10.02 -15.63
CA SER A 139 -13.75 9.82 -14.21
C SER A 139 -12.82 10.89 -13.64
N LYS A 140 -12.87 12.10 -14.21
CA LYS A 140 -12.07 13.26 -13.77
C LYS A 140 -12.48 13.81 -12.41
N THR A 141 -13.57 13.33 -11.80
CA THR A 141 -13.98 13.80 -10.47
C THR A 141 -13.01 13.37 -9.37
N PHE A 142 -12.38 12.20 -9.52
CA PHE A 142 -11.48 11.64 -8.51
C PHE A 142 -10.04 11.55 -9.00
N VAL A 143 -9.09 11.77 -8.11
CA VAL A 143 -7.66 11.54 -8.31
C VAL A 143 -7.14 10.50 -7.32
N LEU A 144 -6.21 9.67 -7.76
CA LEU A 144 -5.42 8.83 -6.87
C LEU A 144 -4.47 9.76 -6.10
N THR A 145 -4.54 9.72 -4.78
CA THR A 145 -3.72 10.60 -3.95
C THR A 145 -2.71 9.88 -3.10
N ARG A 146 -2.99 8.64 -2.70
CA ARG A 146 -2.09 7.82 -1.89
C ARG A 146 -2.21 6.36 -2.29
N VAL A 147 -1.08 5.66 -2.21
CA VAL A 147 -1.03 4.20 -2.21
C VAL A 147 -0.31 3.78 -0.95
N TYR A 148 -0.89 2.85 -0.20
CA TYR A 148 -0.31 2.28 1.01
C TYR A 148 -0.01 0.81 0.78
N ALA A 149 1.11 0.33 1.30
CA ALA A 149 1.35 -1.10 1.47
C ALA A 149 0.52 -1.62 2.64
N ILE A 150 -0.12 -2.78 2.47
CA ILE A 150 -0.89 -3.50 3.49
C ILE A 150 -0.62 -4.99 3.42
#